data_AF-A0A9W8UQ26-F1
#
_entry.id   AF-A0A9W8UQ26-F1
#
_cell.length_a   1.000
_cell.length_b   1.000
_cell.length_c   1.000
_cell.angle_alpha   90.00
_cell.angle_beta   90.00
_cell.angle_gamma   90.00
#
_symmetry.space_group_name_H-M   'P 1'
#
loop_
_entity.id
_entity.type
_entity.pdbx_description
1 polymer ?
#
loop_
_entity_poly.entity_id
_entity_poly.type
_entity_poly.pdbx_seq_one_letter_code
_entity_poly.pdbx_strand_id
1 'polypeptide(L)'
;MRISPQSRRTQKDASPSQARPATSEPTAEESREPQKRITVGLNFASSATSASYSGAGNPEPKSVTFGEAPVGPGGLSMAAYKLPTNVKFLEPGRFRTLGHEMVIDMDTTSSGAKQSMDENLCTPGSEGDFFLKLCDKYGVCKWDVIRQLLADAFHYIQLDVKRALGKDDSDTLEQNDWTVTNAVPMIWTGGGPGLEIQKQFARCMEEVGYPTGNKIICEDESILTKAWVERGNKKLSNLAVDPEATQGYADVGACTMDLAFRFVWFPNTLLAGKAVGCAGGMADFWRWLHVRCDHNSWMFKVAATYVHHLTPDFAEDFTCDSHTIALDEIREKLGKVFEAPLALIETMIKNHRRLIEFTVSGEAPTSNAYIRDMFATRIGNALTEAGMPECQVVFIKAEDASLAVSKGAAIPYDEDPRLRFWERCFGIRLHMCSEQGDCATTGPCKREETYVAQLKGRKSWKLANWVHLPTNGSNGHSTKGLGL
;
A
#
# COMPACT_ATOMS: atom_id res chain seq x y z
N MET A 1 41.35 83.89 -22.05
CA MET A 1 41.69 82.46 -22.27
C MET A 1 43.04 82.20 -21.62
N ARG A 2 43.10 81.14 -20.80
CA ARG A 2 44.01 81.03 -19.65
C ARG A 2 45.45 80.68 -20.05
N ILE A 3 46.37 81.41 -19.41
CA ILE A 3 47.82 81.35 -19.51
C ILE A 3 48.34 80.69 -18.21
N SER A 4 49.23 79.70 -18.35
CA SER A 4 50.11 79.10 -17.31
C SER A 4 51.09 80.19 -16.77
N PRO A 5 51.79 80.13 -15.60
CA PRO A 5 52.46 78.93 -15.06
C PRO A 5 52.84 78.89 -13.54
N GLN A 6 53.60 77.83 -13.19
CA GLN A 6 54.67 77.73 -12.17
C GLN A 6 54.38 77.41 -10.66
N SER A 7 54.80 76.20 -10.27
CA SER A 7 55.92 75.91 -9.32
C SER A 7 55.66 75.30 -7.91
N ARG A 8 56.62 74.41 -7.54
CA ARG A 8 57.11 73.94 -6.21
C ARG A 8 56.25 72.91 -5.43
N ARG A 9 56.71 71.66 -5.30
CA ARG A 9 57.70 71.04 -4.35
C ARG A 9 57.08 70.67 -2.99
N THR A 10 57.04 69.37 -2.66
CA THR A 10 57.76 68.76 -1.51
C THR A 10 57.52 67.25 -1.44
N GLN A 11 58.63 66.49 -1.31
CA GLN A 11 58.66 65.14 -0.74
C GLN A 11 58.48 65.23 0.78
N LYS A 12 57.80 64.26 1.39
CA LYS A 12 58.20 63.72 2.70
C LYS A 12 57.58 62.35 2.96
N ASP A 13 58.42 61.49 3.49
CA ASP A 13 58.24 60.08 3.82
C ASP A 13 57.14 59.81 4.85
N ALA A 14 56.46 58.66 4.71
CA ALA A 14 56.01 57.82 5.81
C ALA A 14 55.60 56.42 5.28
N SER A 15 56.43 55.41 5.53
CA SER A 15 56.01 54.03 5.81
C SER A 15 56.20 53.80 7.32
N PRO A 16 55.63 52.78 8.00
CA PRO A 16 54.69 51.72 7.58
C PRO A 16 53.47 51.55 8.53
N SER A 17 52.32 51.08 8.05
CA SER A 17 51.35 50.41 8.95
C SER A 17 50.68 49.22 8.28
N GLN A 18 51.13 48.04 8.73
CA GLN A 18 50.35 46.84 9.04
C GLN A 18 49.28 46.39 8.03
N ALA A 19 49.62 45.26 7.41
CA ALA A 19 48.74 44.39 6.64
C ALA A 19 47.39 44.13 7.33
N ARG A 20 46.31 44.39 6.60
CA ARG A 20 45.05 43.68 6.79
C ARG A 20 45.04 42.48 5.84
N PRO A 21 44.74 41.26 6.31
CA PRO A 21 44.56 40.13 5.42
C PRO A 21 43.34 40.40 4.53
N ALA A 22 43.51 40.10 3.24
CA ALA A 22 42.44 40.09 2.27
C ALA A 22 41.29 39.24 2.82
N THR A 23 40.11 39.85 2.93
CA THR A 23 38.85 39.12 3.05
C THR A 23 38.76 38.20 1.85
N SER A 24 39.00 36.90 2.08
CA SER A 24 38.63 35.85 1.15
C SER A 24 37.14 35.98 0.88
N GLU A 25 36.80 36.20 -0.38
CA GLU A 25 35.44 36.09 -0.88
C GLU A 25 34.85 34.74 -0.43
N PRO A 26 33.56 34.70 -0.02
CA PRO A 26 32.92 33.44 0.25
C PRO A 26 32.95 32.62 -1.04
N THR A 27 33.69 31.51 -1.00
CA THR A 27 33.59 30.46 -2.02
C THR A 27 32.11 30.14 -2.16
N ALA A 28 31.60 30.31 -3.38
CA ALA A 28 30.25 29.93 -3.74
C ALA A 28 30.00 28.51 -3.21
N GLU A 29 29.24 28.41 -2.11
CA GLU A 29 28.46 27.22 -1.85
C GLU A 29 27.67 27.01 -3.14
N GLU A 30 28.04 25.97 -3.89
CA GLU A 30 27.19 25.44 -4.94
C GLU A 30 25.81 25.32 -4.33
N SER A 31 24.91 26.20 -4.76
CA SER A 31 23.49 26.12 -4.47
C SER A 31 23.01 24.84 -5.15
N ARG A 32 23.21 23.69 -4.51
CA ARG A 32 22.58 22.44 -4.89
C ARG A 32 21.10 22.74 -4.88
N GLU A 33 20.48 22.66 -6.05
CA GLU A 33 19.03 22.72 -6.14
C GLU A 33 18.45 21.76 -5.09
N PRO A 34 17.43 22.17 -4.32
CA PRO A 34 16.86 21.31 -3.30
C PRO A 34 16.46 19.98 -3.94
N GLN A 35 17.06 18.91 -3.42
CA GLN A 35 16.85 17.55 -3.89
C GLN A 35 15.34 17.28 -3.93
N LYS A 36 14.78 17.00 -5.11
CA LYS A 36 13.34 16.80 -5.24
C LYS A 36 12.99 15.47 -4.58
N ARG A 37 12.24 15.53 -3.48
CA ARG A 37 11.69 14.33 -2.84
C ARG A 37 10.56 13.76 -3.70
N ILE A 38 10.62 12.47 -3.96
CA ILE A 38 9.62 11.71 -4.72
C ILE A 38 9.05 10.65 -3.78
N THR A 39 7.74 10.63 -3.62
CA THR A 39 7.05 9.58 -2.86
C THR A 39 6.32 8.67 -3.84
N VAL A 40 6.64 7.39 -3.83
CA VAL A 40 5.97 6.35 -4.62
C VAL A 40 5.09 5.53 -3.71
N GLY A 41 3.81 5.44 -4.05
CA GLY A 41 2.89 4.51 -3.46
C GLY A 41 2.76 3.25 -4.31
N LEU A 42 3.09 2.09 -3.75
CA LEU A 42 3.00 0.80 -4.42
C LEU A 42 1.88 -0.03 -3.79
N ASN A 43 0.98 -0.57 -4.60
CA ASN A 43 0.04 -1.60 -4.19
C ASN A 43 0.34 -2.88 -4.98
N PHE A 44 1.10 -3.79 -4.38
CA PHE A 44 1.31 -5.13 -4.94
C PHE A 44 0.14 -6.02 -4.52
N ALA A 45 -0.92 -6.11 -5.35
CA ALA A 45 -2.11 -6.91 -5.04
C ALA A 45 -2.09 -8.28 -5.74
N SER A 46 -2.95 -9.20 -5.30
CA SER A 46 -2.97 -10.58 -5.80
C SER A 46 -3.36 -10.72 -7.28
N SER A 47 -4.15 -9.80 -7.85
CA SER A 47 -4.50 -9.83 -9.28
C SER A 47 -3.72 -8.84 -10.15
N ALA A 48 -3.33 -7.69 -9.59
CA ALA A 48 -2.58 -6.67 -10.30
C ALA A 48 -1.85 -5.74 -9.34
N THR A 49 -0.68 -5.29 -9.77
CA THR A 49 0.08 -4.22 -9.13
C THR A 49 -0.40 -2.86 -9.64
N SER A 50 -0.60 -1.90 -8.75
CA SER A 50 -0.75 -0.49 -9.13
C SER A 50 0.27 0.37 -8.42
N ALA A 51 0.62 1.50 -9.02
CA ALA A 51 1.55 2.45 -8.43
C ALA A 51 1.11 3.88 -8.71
N SER A 52 1.51 4.79 -7.83
CA SER A 52 1.33 6.22 -7.99
C SER A 52 2.52 6.95 -7.43
N TYR A 53 2.75 8.19 -7.85
CA TYR A 53 3.83 9.01 -7.31
C TYR A 53 3.41 10.47 -7.14
N SER A 54 4.05 11.13 -6.19
CA SER A 54 3.97 12.58 -6.00
C SER A 54 5.38 13.15 -5.86
N GLY A 55 5.54 14.44 -6.16
CA GLY A 55 6.83 15.12 -6.07
C GLY A 55 6.73 16.50 -5.42
N ALA A 56 7.87 17.07 -5.02
CA ALA A 56 7.96 18.34 -4.28
C ALA A 56 7.25 19.55 -4.94
N GLY A 57 7.00 19.53 -6.26
CA GLY A 57 6.28 20.59 -6.98
C GLY A 57 4.82 20.30 -7.31
N ASN A 58 4.35 19.06 -7.11
CA ASN A 58 2.95 18.68 -7.26
C ASN A 58 2.60 17.58 -6.25
N PRO A 59 1.95 17.94 -5.12
CA PRO A 59 1.60 17.00 -4.06
C PRO A 59 0.39 16.13 -4.40
N GLU A 60 -0.20 16.27 -5.59
CA GLU A 60 -1.28 15.43 -6.07
C GLU A 60 -0.71 14.13 -6.68
N PRO A 61 -1.03 12.96 -6.10
CA PRO A 61 -0.61 11.67 -6.62
C PRO A 61 -1.05 11.43 -8.07
N LYS A 62 -0.09 11.11 -8.93
CA LYS A 62 -0.33 10.67 -10.30
C LYS A 62 -0.17 9.16 -10.39
N SER A 63 -1.09 8.50 -11.09
CA SER A 63 -0.99 7.06 -11.35
C SER A 63 0.11 6.76 -12.36
N VAL A 64 0.87 5.69 -12.12
CA VAL A 64 1.86 5.17 -13.05
C VAL A 64 1.17 4.44 -14.19
N THR A 65 1.59 4.73 -15.42
CA THR A 65 1.13 3.98 -16.60
C THR A 65 2.00 2.75 -16.83
N PHE A 66 1.41 1.56 -16.74
CA PHE A 66 2.05 0.25 -16.97
C PHE A 66 1.93 -0.22 -18.43
N GLY A 67 2.03 0.71 -19.39
CA GLY A 67 1.82 0.44 -20.81
C GLY A 67 0.36 0.60 -21.26
N GLU A 68 0.00 -0.10 -22.32
CA GLU A 68 -1.35 -0.07 -22.89
C GLU A 68 -2.02 -1.44 -22.80
N ALA A 69 -3.33 -1.46 -22.56
CA ALA A 69 -4.14 -2.66 -22.56
C ALA A 69 -5.29 -2.53 -23.57
N PRO A 70 -5.69 -3.63 -24.24
CA PRO A 70 -6.80 -3.61 -25.17
C PRO A 70 -8.13 -3.37 -24.42
N VAL A 71 -8.95 -2.47 -24.95
CA VAL A 71 -10.27 -2.10 -24.43
C VAL A 71 -11.33 -2.46 -25.47
N GLY A 72 -12.03 -3.55 -25.19
CA GLY A 72 -13.17 -4.01 -25.99
C GLY A 72 -12.80 -4.63 -27.34
N PRO A 73 -13.82 -5.01 -28.14
CA PRO A 73 -13.64 -5.79 -29.37
C PRO A 73 -12.98 -5.03 -30.53
N GLY A 74 -12.81 -3.71 -30.43
CA GLY A 74 -12.34 -2.84 -31.52
C GLY A 74 -10.82 -2.69 -31.63
N GLY A 75 -10.04 -3.36 -30.78
CA GLY A 75 -8.57 -3.26 -30.79
C GLY A 75 -8.02 -1.90 -30.34
N LEU A 76 -8.86 -1.04 -29.74
CA LEU A 76 -8.41 0.20 -29.12
C LEU A 76 -7.59 -0.14 -27.88
N SER A 77 -6.37 0.35 -27.79
CA SER A 77 -5.54 0.23 -26.59
C SER A 77 -5.63 1.51 -25.77
N MET A 78 -5.77 1.39 -24.45
CA MET A 78 -5.76 2.52 -23.51
C MET A 78 -4.64 2.35 -22.49
N ALA A 79 -4.16 3.48 -21.96
CA ALA A 79 -3.20 3.51 -20.86
C ALA A 79 -3.72 2.65 -19.70
N ALA A 80 -2.91 1.66 -19.30
CA ALA A 80 -3.26 0.73 -18.24
C ALA A 80 -2.57 1.14 -16.93
N TYR A 81 -3.34 1.34 -15.87
CA TYR A 81 -2.83 1.78 -14.56
C TYR A 81 -2.65 0.63 -13.55
N LYS A 82 -2.82 -0.60 -14.01
CA LYS A 82 -2.67 -1.83 -13.24
C LYS A 82 -1.84 -2.81 -14.06
N LEU A 83 -0.77 -3.35 -13.52
CA LEU A 83 0.04 -4.40 -14.13
C LEU A 83 -0.42 -5.76 -13.58
N PRO A 84 -1.05 -6.64 -14.38
CA PRO A 84 -1.51 -7.94 -13.87
C PRO A 84 -0.35 -8.78 -13.31
N THR A 85 -0.61 -9.49 -12.23
CA THR A 85 0.38 -10.32 -11.51
C THR A 85 0.39 -11.78 -11.95
N ASN A 86 -0.21 -12.07 -13.11
CA ASN A 86 -0.29 -13.43 -13.65
C ASN A 86 1.10 -13.89 -14.14
N VAL A 87 1.45 -15.11 -13.76
CA VAL A 87 2.72 -15.74 -14.09
C VAL A 87 2.44 -17.08 -14.75
N LYS A 88 3.04 -17.29 -15.92
CA LYS A 88 2.97 -18.55 -16.66
C LYS A 88 4.22 -19.39 -16.42
N PHE A 89 4.01 -20.63 -16.02
CA PHE A 89 5.06 -21.64 -15.84
C PHE A 89 5.23 -22.41 -17.16
N LEU A 90 6.45 -22.45 -17.67
CA LEU A 90 6.73 -22.91 -19.05
C LEU A 90 7.32 -24.31 -19.07
N GLU A 91 8.52 -24.46 -18.52
CA GLU A 91 9.30 -25.69 -18.45
C GLU A 91 10.10 -25.68 -17.13
N PRO A 92 10.73 -26.81 -16.72
CA PRO A 92 11.46 -26.85 -15.46
C PRO A 92 12.47 -25.70 -15.33
N GLY A 93 12.40 -24.97 -14.21
CA GLY A 93 13.21 -23.80 -13.90
C GLY A 93 12.80 -22.51 -14.62
N ARG A 94 11.74 -22.51 -15.44
CA ARG A 94 11.35 -21.34 -16.26
C ARG A 94 9.91 -20.90 -16.07
N PHE A 95 9.76 -19.60 -15.87
CA PHE A 95 8.49 -18.90 -15.81
C PHE A 95 8.60 -17.58 -16.59
N ARG A 96 7.46 -16.93 -16.84
CA ARG A 96 7.40 -15.55 -17.32
C ARG A 96 6.21 -14.82 -16.72
N THR A 97 6.37 -13.52 -16.49
CA THR A 97 5.25 -12.62 -16.22
C THR A 97 4.46 -12.41 -17.51
N LEU A 98 3.13 -12.33 -17.39
CA LEU A 98 2.26 -12.14 -18.56
C LEU A 98 1.99 -10.67 -18.86
N GLY A 99 2.11 -9.77 -17.87
CA GLY A 99 1.71 -8.37 -18.03
C GLY A 99 0.25 -8.28 -18.48
N HIS A 100 -0.01 -7.53 -19.56
CA HIS A 100 -1.36 -7.37 -20.15
C HIS A 100 -1.77 -8.48 -21.11
N GLU A 101 -0.95 -9.51 -21.28
CA GLU A 101 -1.37 -10.67 -22.06
C GLU A 101 -2.59 -11.34 -21.42
N MET A 102 -3.57 -11.64 -22.25
CA MET A 102 -4.78 -12.30 -21.81
C MET A 102 -4.46 -13.72 -21.31
N VAL A 103 -4.92 -14.04 -20.10
CA VAL A 103 -4.80 -15.40 -19.55
C VAL A 103 -5.74 -16.32 -20.31
N ILE A 104 -5.16 -17.24 -21.07
CA ILE A 104 -5.89 -18.22 -21.90
C ILE A 104 -5.72 -19.67 -21.42
N ASP A 105 -4.77 -19.90 -20.51
CA ASP A 105 -4.41 -21.21 -19.95
C ASP A 105 -4.27 -21.06 -18.45
N MET A 106 -5.29 -21.50 -17.71
CA MET A 106 -5.32 -21.46 -16.24
C MET A 106 -4.66 -22.69 -15.59
N ASP A 107 -4.20 -23.67 -16.37
CA ASP A 107 -3.59 -24.89 -15.83
C ASP A 107 -2.11 -24.69 -15.50
N THR A 108 -1.48 -23.73 -16.17
CA THR A 108 -0.07 -23.36 -15.99
C THR A 108 0.14 -21.89 -15.65
N THR A 109 -0.93 -21.13 -15.41
CA THR A 109 -0.88 -19.71 -15.05
C THR A 109 -1.51 -19.48 -13.69
N SER A 110 -0.87 -18.66 -12.86
CA SER A 110 -1.41 -18.29 -11.55
C SER A 110 -1.10 -16.83 -11.20
N SER A 111 -1.97 -16.21 -10.41
CA SER A 111 -1.77 -14.89 -9.79
C SER A 111 -1.49 -14.99 -8.27
N GLY A 112 -1.32 -16.20 -7.73
CA GLY A 112 -1.24 -16.47 -6.29
C GLY A 112 0.04 -16.04 -5.58
N ALA A 113 0.96 -15.33 -6.26
CA ALA A 113 2.28 -14.98 -5.71
C ALA A 113 2.16 -14.20 -4.37
N LYS A 114 1.30 -13.17 -4.28
CA LYS A 114 1.09 -12.42 -3.02
C LYS A 114 0.53 -13.30 -1.92
N GLN A 115 -0.52 -14.08 -2.23
CA GLN A 115 -1.19 -14.95 -1.26
C GLN A 115 -0.23 -16.03 -0.72
N SER A 116 0.69 -16.53 -1.55
CA SER A 116 1.67 -17.56 -1.18
C SER A 116 2.71 -17.11 -0.14
N MET A 117 2.77 -15.81 0.18
CA MET A 117 3.66 -15.28 1.21
C MET A 117 3.11 -15.50 2.62
N ASP A 118 1.80 -15.67 2.78
CA ASP A 118 1.14 -15.84 4.07
C ASP A 118 0.50 -17.23 4.18
N GLU A 119 1.03 -18.07 5.06
CA GLU A 119 0.52 -19.43 5.30
C GLU A 119 -0.94 -19.45 5.78
N ASN A 120 -1.42 -18.39 6.45
CA ASN A 120 -2.82 -18.31 6.89
C ASN A 120 -3.77 -18.04 5.72
N LEU A 121 -3.28 -17.41 4.66
CA LEU A 121 -4.04 -17.13 3.45
C LEU A 121 -3.84 -18.20 2.38
N CYS A 122 -2.70 -18.88 2.39
CA CYS A 122 -2.34 -19.94 1.45
C CYS A 122 -2.93 -21.29 1.85
N THR A 123 -4.26 -21.37 1.95
CA THR A 123 -4.97 -22.59 2.37
C THR A 123 -5.11 -23.61 1.22
N PRO A 124 -5.27 -24.91 1.50
CA PRO A 124 -5.43 -25.93 0.45
C PRO A 124 -6.56 -25.59 -0.52
N GLY A 125 -6.25 -25.61 -1.82
CA GLY A 125 -7.19 -25.30 -2.89
C GLY A 125 -7.29 -23.82 -3.26
N SER A 126 -6.69 -22.91 -2.48
CA SER A 126 -6.60 -21.48 -2.80
C SER A 126 -5.66 -21.20 -3.99
N GLU A 127 -5.76 -20.01 -4.55
CA GLU A 127 -4.86 -19.53 -5.62
C GLU A 127 -3.39 -19.50 -5.17
N GLY A 128 -3.10 -19.15 -3.92
CA GLY A 128 -1.76 -19.23 -3.33
C GLY A 128 -1.22 -20.67 -3.26
N ASP A 129 -2.04 -21.64 -2.86
CA ASP A 129 -1.67 -23.06 -2.83
C ASP A 129 -1.45 -23.60 -4.25
N PHE A 130 -2.29 -23.20 -5.20
CA PHE A 130 -2.11 -23.54 -6.61
C PHE A 130 -0.79 -22.99 -7.18
N PHE A 131 -0.48 -21.72 -6.87
CA PHE A 131 0.80 -21.10 -7.24
C PHE A 131 2.00 -21.89 -6.68
N LEU A 132 1.97 -22.26 -5.40
CA LEU A 132 3.05 -23.05 -4.80
C LEU A 132 3.19 -24.44 -5.45
N LYS A 133 2.08 -25.10 -5.78
CA LYS A 133 2.11 -26.37 -6.52
C LYS A 133 2.73 -26.23 -7.91
N LEU A 134 2.50 -25.11 -8.59
CA LEU A 134 3.17 -24.81 -9.86
C LEU A 134 4.67 -24.55 -9.64
N CYS A 135 5.05 -23.76 -8.63
CA CYS A 135 6.44 -23.59 -8.23
C CYS A 135 7.14 -24.94 -8.01
N ASP A 136 6.54 -25.84 -7.24
CA ASP A 136 7.09 -27.17 -6.96
C ASP A 136 7.18 -28.03 -8.22
N LYS A 137 6.09 -28.10 -9.01
CA LYS A 137 6.01 -28.89 -10.24
C LYS A 137 7.08 -28.49 -11.25
N TYR A 138 7.36 -27.19 -11.37
CA TYR A 138 8.31 -26.64 -12.32
C TYR A 138 9.68 -26.34 -11.71
N GLY A 139 9.93 -26.62 -10.43
CA GLY A 139 11.22 -26.34 -9.78
C GLY A 139 11.59 -24.86 -9.78
N VAL A 140 10.61 -23.97 -9.56
CA VAL A 140 10.76 -22.51 -9.54
C VAL A 140 10.61 -22.01 -8.11
N CYS A 141 11.54 -21.17 -7.63
CA CYS A 141 11.41 -20.53 -6.32
C CYS A 141 10.36 -19.40 -6.38
N LYS A 142 9.41 -19.39 -5.43
CA LYS A 142 8.39 -18.33 -5.33
C LYS A 142 8.97 -16.91 -5.25
N TRP A 143 10.11 -16.76 -4.58
CA TRP A 143 10.76 -15.47 -4.43
C TRP A 143 11.39 -14.96 -5.72
N ASP A 144 11.83 -15.85 -6.62
CA ASP A 144 12.30 -15.44 -7.95
C ASP A 144 11.16 -14.83 -8.77
N VAL A 145 9.96 -15.41 -8.65
CA VAL A 145 8.75 -14.89 -9.29
C VAL A 145 8.35 -13.53 -8.73
N ILE A 146 8.33 -13.39 -7.40
CA ILE A 146 8.00 -12.12 -6.73
C ILE A 146 9.00 -11.02 -7.13
N ARG A 147 10.30 -11.33 -7.16
CA ARG A 147 11.32 -10.39 -7.63
C ARG A 147 11.08 -9.98 -9.08
N GLN A 148 10.78 -10.91 -9.98
CA GLN A 148 10.49 -10.55 -11.37
C GLN A 148 9.28 -9.62 -11.50
N LEU A 149 8.18 -9.91 -10.79
CA LEU A 149 6.99 -9.05 -10.79
C LEU A 149 7.31 -7.63 -10.25
N LEU A 150 8.12 -7.53 -9.21
CA LEU A 150 8.57 -6.26 -8.66
C LEU A 150 9.51 -5.51 -9.62
N ALA A 151 10.43 -6.23 -10.28
CA ALA A 151 11.35 -5.65 -11.26
C ALA A 151 10.57 -5.06 -12.45
N ASP A 152 9.57 -5.79 -12.96
CA ASP A 152 8.69 -5.32 -14.03
C ASP A 152 7.93 -4.07 -13.59
N ALA A 153 7.34 -4.08 -12.39
CA ALA A 153 6.63 -2.91 -11.86
C ALA A 153 7.56 -1.70 -11.71
N PHE A 154 8.77 -1.90 -11.16
CA PHE A 154 9.74 -0.84 -10.95
C PHE A 154 10.21 -0.21 -12.25
N HIS A 155 10.42 -1.01 -13.29
CA HIS A 155 10.77 -0.52 -14.62
C HIS A 155 9.76 0.52 -15.12
N TYR A 156 8.46 0.23 -15.05
CA TYR A 156 7.42 1.18 -15.45
C TYR A 156 7.36 2.42 -14.55
N ILE A 157 7.52 2.26 -13.23
CA ILE A 157 7.57 3.39 -12.29
C ILE A 157 8.70 4.35 -12.67
N GLN A 158 9.91 3.81 -12.91
CA GLN A 158 11.07 4.60 -13.29
C GLN A 158 10.84 5.34 -14.61
N LEU A 159 10.28 4.67 -15.63
CA LEU A 159 9.97 5.29 -16.92
C LEU A 159 8.96 6.44 -16.77
N ASP A 160 7.90 6.24 -15.98
CA ASP A 160 6.85 7.24 -15.84
C ASP A 160 7.30 8.46 -15.03
N VAL A 161 8.06 8.23 -13.97
CA VAL A 161 8.65 9.31 -13.17
C VAL A 161 9.69 10.09 -13.98
N LYS A 162 10.56 9.42 -14.75
CA LYS A 162 11.51 10.07 -15.67
C LYS A 162 10.79 11.00 -16.64
N ARG A 163 9.73 10.52 -17.30
CA ARG A 163 8.90 11.32 -18.23
C ARG A 163 8.29 12.53 -17.53
N ALA A 164 7.75 12.36 -16.33
CA ALA A 164 7.13 13.46 -15.58
C ALA A 164 8.11 14.53 -15.11
N LEU A 165 9.38 14.17 -14.90
CA LEU A 165 10.44 15.10 -14.51
C LEU A 165 11.08 15.83 -15.71
N GLY A 166 10.75 15.45 -16.94
CA GLY A 166 11.12 16.17 -18.16
C GLY A 166 12.61 16.12 -18.52
N LYS A 167 13.30 15.00 -18.24
CA LYS A 167 14.74 14.83 -18.57
C LYS A 167 15.02 13.52 -19.30
N ASP A 168 15.76 13.62 -20.41
CA ASP A 168 16.37 12.49 -21.16
C ASP A 168 17.68 11.98 -20.51
N ASP A 169 18.20 12.67 -19.48
CA ASP A 169 19.43 12.26 -18.80
C ASP A 169 19.19 11.16 -17.78
N SER A 170 19.87 10.04 -17.97
CA SER A 170 19.92 8.86 -17.10
C SER A 170 20.28 9.16 -15.64
N ASP A 171 20.98 10.27 -15.40
CA ASP A 171 21.56 10.64 -14.10
C ASP A 171 20.55 11.24 -13.11
N THR A 172 19.28 11.34 -13.52
CA THR A 172 18.27 12.12 -12.79
C THR A 172 17.48 11.31 -11.76
N LEU A 173 17.44 9.98 -11.85
CA LEU A 173 16.76 9.15 -10.86
C LEU A 173 17.57 9.01 -9.56
N GLU A 174 18.88 8.76 -9.68
CA GLU A 174 19.79 8.56 -8.54
C GLU A 174 19.98 9.82 -7.69
N GLN A 175 19.82 10.99 -8.30
CA GLN A 175 19.92 12.28 -7.62
C GLN A 175 18.67 12.64 -6.82
N ASN A 176 17.53 11.97 -7.03
CA ASN A 176 16.31 12.28 -6.28
C ASN A 176 16.23 11.48 -4.97
N ASP A 177 15.60 12.06 -3.96
CA ASP A 177 15.32 11.35 -2.71
C ASP A 177 14.00 10.58 -2.84
N TRP A 178 14.08 9.28 -3.12
CA TRP A 178 12.92 8.40 -3.27
C TRP A 178 12.51 7.79 -1.93
N THR A 179 11.23 7.89 -1.60
CA THR A 179 10.59 7.08 -0.56
C THR A 179 9.50 6.24 -1.20
N VAL A 180 9.39 4.98 -0.80
CA VAL A 180 8.40 4.05 -1.29
C VAL A 180 7.51 3.62 -0.13
N THR A 181 6.23 3.95 -0.21
CA THR A 181 5.20 3.40 0.66
C THR A 181 4.64 2.16 -0.02
N ASN A 182 5.01 0.99 0.48
CA ASN A 182 4.44 -0.29 0.09
C ASN A 182 3.14 -0.55 0.88
N ALA A 183 2.03 -0.62 0.19
CA ALA A 183 0.76 -1.00 0.79
C ALA A 183 0.77 -2.48 1.14
N VAL A 184 0.37 -2.80 2.36
CA VAL A 184 0.28 -4.18 2.84
C VAL A 184 -1.13 -4.50 3.33
N PRO A 185 -1.61 -5.75 3.16
CA PRO A 185 -2.83 -6.23 3.77
C PRO A 185 -2.89 -5.91 5.26
N MET A 186 -4.07 -5.56 5.76
CA MET A 186 -4.28 -5.19 7.16
C MET A 186 -3.75 -6.27 8.11
N ILE A 187 -3.91 -7.55 7.76
CA ILE A 187 -3.44 -8.67 8.58
C ILE A 187 -1.91 -8.74 8.73
N TRP A 188 -1.15 -8.07 7.85
CA TRP A 188 0.31 -8.01 7.90
C TRP A 188 0.82 -6.87 8.78
N THR A 189 -0.01 -5.88 9.13
CA THR A 189 0.38 -4.66 9.84
C THR A 189 0.82 -4.89 11.30
N GLY A 190 0.60 -6.08 11.86
CA GLY A 190 1.00 -6.41 13.23
C GLY A 190 1.28 -7.90 13.47
N GLY A 191 2.12 -8.19 14.46
CA GLY A 191 2.51 -9.55 14.85
C GLY A 191 3.76 -10.08 14.14
N GLY A 192 4.37 -11.13 14.71
CA GLY A 192 5.63 -11.70 14.21
C GLY A 192 5.59 -12.13 12.73
N PRO A 193 4.59 -12.92 12.29
CA PRO A 193 4.53 -13.40 10.91
C PRO A 193 4.39 -12.29 9.86
N GLY A 194 3.47 -11.34 10.06
CA GLY A 194 3.26 -10.22 9.14
C GLY A 194 4.51 -9.34 8.98
N LEU A 195 5.21 -9.07 10.08
CA LEU A 195 6.47 -8.31 10.05
C LEU A 195 7.59 -9.04 9.30
N GLU A 196 7.64 -10.37 9.36
CA GLU A 196 8.65 -11.13 8.61
C GLU A 196 8.34 -11.11 7.10
N ILE A 197 7.07 -11.23 6.72
CA ILE A 197 6.63 -11.07 5.32
C ILE A 197 7.03 -9.69 4.81
N GLN A 198 6.73 -8.62 5.56
CA GLN A 198 7.12 -7.26 5.18
C GLN A 198 8.64 -7.11 4.97
N LYS A 199 9.46 -7.64 5.89
CA LYS A 199 10.92 -7.60 5.76
C LYS A 199 11.43 -8.40 4.56
N GLN A 200 10.85 -9.56 4.30
CA GLN A 200 11.24 -10.37 3.15
C GLN A 200 10.82 -9.72 1.83
N PHE A 201 9.64 -9.11 1.79
CA PHE A 201 9.16 -8.36 0.64
C PHE A 201 10.03 -7.12 0.37
N ALA A 202 10.35 -6.34 1.40
CA ALA A 202 11.26 -5.19 1.30
C ALA A 202 12.65 -5.60 0.78
N ARG A 203 13.20 -6.73 1.26
CA ARG A 203 14.46 -7.29 0.71
C ARG A 203 14.33 -7.61 -0.78
N CYS A 204 13.23 -8.23 -1.21
CA CYS A 204 13.00 -8.49 -2.64
C CYS A 204 12.92 -7.20 -3.47
N MET A 205 12.32 -6.14 -2.92
CA MET A 205 12.28 -4.82 -3.57
C MET A 205 13.69 -4.23 -3.71
N GLU A 206 14.49 -4.24 -2.64
CA GLU A 206 15.87 -3.75 -2.67
C GLU A 206 16.74 -4.52 -3.69
N GLU A 207 16.59 -5.85 -3.74
CA GLU A 207 17.30 -6.73 -4.69
C GLU A 207 17.01 -6.42 -6.16
N VAL A 208 15.86 -5.81 -6.47
CA VAL A 208 15.48 -5.42 -7.85
C VAL A 208 15.62 -3.92 -8.12
N GLY A 209 16.26 -3.19 -7.20
CA GLY A 209 16.70 -1.80 -7.42
C GLY A 209 15.82 -0.72 -6.80
N TYR A 210 14.79 -1.07 -6.01
CA TYR A 210 14.09 -0.07 -5.20
C TYR A 210 15.03 0.60 -4.18
N PRO A 211 14.71 1.80 -3.66
CA PRO A 211 15.51 2.48 -2.65
C PRO A 211 15.76 1.62 -1.41
N THR A 212 16.98 1.65 -0.87
CA THR A 212 17.39 0.80 0.26
C THR A 212 17.25 1.48 1.62
N GLY A 213 17.27 0.65 2.67
CA GLY A 213 17.26 1.11 4.06
C GLY A 213 15.88 1.61 4.49
N ASN A 214 15.84 2.69 5.28
CA ASN A 214 14.58 3.24 5.84
C ASN A 214 13.69 3.97 4.80
N LYS A 215 13.92 3.76 3.51
CA LYS A 215 13.19 4.40 2.40
C LYS A 215 12.01 3.57 1.91
N ILE A 216 11.90 2.29 2.30
CA ILE A 216 10.72 1.46 2.08
C ILE A 216 9.92 1.42 3.38
N ILE A 217 8.72 1.99 3.34
CA ILE A 217 7.78 2.04 4.46
C ILE A 217 6.62 1.12 4.10
N CYS A 218 6.20 0.25 5.02
CA CYS A 218 4.97 -0.52 4.85
C CYS A 218 3.82 0.17 5.58
N GLU A 219 2.69 0.31 4.91
CA GLU A 219 1.49 0.94 5.49
C GLU A 219 0.23 0.17 5.10
N ASP A 220 -0.78 0.24 5.95
CA ASP A 220 -2.05 -0.47 5.80
C ASP A 220 -2.86 0.02 4.57
N GLU A 221 -3.15 -0.88 3.62
CA GLU A 221 -4.01 -0.65 2.44
C GLU A 221 -5.32 0.09 2.78
N SER A 222 -5.87 -0.23 3.95
CA SER A 222 -7.11 0.31 4.47
C SER A 222 -6.98 1.79 4.83
N ILE A 223 -5.91 2.17 5.53
CA ILE A 223 -5.61 3.54 5.94
C ILE A 223 -5.30 4.37 4.70
N LEU A 224 -4.54 3.81 3.77
CA LEU A 224 -4.17 4.46 2.51
C LEU A 224 -5.41 4.74 1.64
N THR A 225 -6.31 3.75 1.51
CA THR A 225 -7.58 3.92 0.79
C THR A 225 -8.42 5.06 1.39
N LYS A 226 -8.57 5.06 2.72
CA LYS A 226 -9.29 6.13 3.42
C LYS A 226 -8.62 7.49 3.19
N ALA A 227 -7.29 7.56 3.32
CA ALA A 227 -6.55 8.80 3.09
C ALA A 227 -6.80 9.36 1.68
N TRP A 228 -6.89 8.51 0.66
CA TRP A 228 -7.24 8.95 -0.70
C TRP A 228 -8.70 9.39 -0.84
N VAL A 229 -9.65 8.53 -0.45
CA VAL A 229 -11.09 8.76 -0.63
C VAL A 229 -11.55 10.00 0.16
N GLU A 230 -11.01 10.22 1.35
CA GLU A 230 -11.40 11.35 2.20
C GLU A 230 -10.70 12.66 1.86
N ARG A 231 -9.55 12.63 1.16
CA ARG A 231 -8.82 13.85 0.75
C ARG A 231 -9.67 14.77 -0.12
N GLY A 232 -10.63 14.21 -0.88
CA GLY A 232 -11.61 14.98 -1.66
C GLY A 232 -12.86 15.43 -0.90
N ASN A 233 -13.09 14.94 0.33
CA ASN A 233 -14.38 15.06 1.02
C ASN A 233 -14.31 15.93 2.29
N LYS A 234 -14.46 17.26 2.11
CA LYS A 234 -14.47 18.26 3.20
C LYS A 234 -15.63 18.11 4.20
N LYS A 235 -16.59 17.20 4.00
CA LYS A 235 -17.70 16.99 4.95
C LYS A 235 -17.28 16.15 6.17
N LEU A 236 -16.29 15.27 6.01
CA LEU A 236 -15.82 14.38 7.09
C LEU A 236 -14.97 15.09 8.15
N SER A 237 -14.41 16.26 7.83
CA SER A 237 -13.67 17.09 8.80
C SER A 237 -14.54 17.70 9.91
N ASN A 238 -15.87 17.58 9.81
CA ASN A 238 -16.84 18.18 10.74
C ASN A 238 -17.53 17.17 11.66
N LEU A 239 -17.20 15.87 11.58
CA LEU A 239 -17.73 14.89 12.52
C LEU A 239 -17.01 15.05 13.86
N ALA A 240 -17.73 15.58 14.85
CA ALA A 240 -17.33 15.47 16.24
C ALA A 240 -17.13 13.98 16.56
N VAL A 241 -15.91 13.63 16.92
CA VAL A 241 -15.49 12.25 17.21
C VAL A 241 -16.25 11.75 18.44
N ASP A 242 -17.20 10.85 18.22
CA ASP A 242 -17.69 9.97 19.26
C ASP A 242 -16.65 8.86 19.45
N PRO A 243 -15.91 8.80 20.58
CA PRO A 243 -14.87 7.82 20.80
C PRO A 243 -15.37 6.37 20.84
N GLU A 244 -16.69 6.15 20.88
CA GLU A 244 -17.30 4.81 20.80
C GLU A 244 -17.73 4.43 19.37
N ALA A 245 -17.76 5.39 18.43
CA ALA A 245 -18.15 5.12 17.05
C ALA A 245 -17.00 4.47 16.26
N THR A 246 -17.24 3.27 15.76
CA THR A 246 -16.28 2.49 14.97
C THR A 246 -16.68 2.46 13.50
N GLN A 247 -15.71 2.53 12.59
CA GLN A 247 -15.89 2.29 11.16
C GLN A 247 -15.34 0.90 10.80
N GLY A 248 -16.12 0.10 10.09
CA GLY A 248 -15.66 -1.16 9.48
C GLY A 248 -15.14 -0.92 8.07
N TYR A 249 -14.12 -1.66 7.66
CA TYR A 249 -13.59 -1.63 6.30
C TYR A 249 -13.20 -3.02 5.85
N ALA A 250 -13.78 -3.49 4.75
CA ALA A 250 -13.42 -4.72 4.07
C ALA A 250 -12.78 -4.42 2.71
N ASP A 251 -11.57 -4.93 2.45
CA ASP A 251 -10.99 -4.95 1.10
C ASP A 251 -11.10 -6.34 0.52
N VAL A 252 -11.85 -6.47 -0.58
CA VAL A 252 -12.16 -7.75 -1.23
C VAL A 252 -11.32 -7.86 -2.51
N GLY A 253 -10.14 -8.44 -2.36
CA GLY A 253 -9.23 -8.71 -3.46
C GLY A 253 -9.69 -9.89 -4.34
N ALA A 254 -8.86 -10.22 -5.33
CA ALA A 254 -9.13 -11.35 -6.21
C ALA A 254 -8.91 -12.72 -5.55
N CYS A 255 -8.08 -12.79 -4.51
CA CYS A 255 -7.69 -14.04 -3.86
C CYS A 255 -7.84 -14.00 -2.33
N THR A 256 -7.92 -12.81 -1.76
CA THR A 256 -7.92 -12.57 -0.32
C THR A 256 -8.95 -11.50 0.01
N MET A 257 -9.52 -11.58 1.21
CA MET A 257 -10.25 -10.48 1.81
C MET A 257 -9.58 -10.11 3.12
N ASP A 258 -9.39 -8.82 3.34
CA ASP A 258 -8.91 -8.26 4.58
C ASP A 258 -10.00 -7.38 5.22
N LEU A 259 -10.09 -7.41 6.54
CA LEU A 259 -11.09 -6.68 7.33
C LEU A 259 -10.44 -6.03 8.55
N ALA A 260 -10.68 -4.74 8.72
CA ALA A 260 -10.34 -4.04 9.95
C ALA A 260 -11.44 -3.08 10.39
N PHE A 261 -11.37 -2.75 11.67
CA PHE A 261 -12.22 -1.77 12.32
C PHE A 261 -11.35 -0.63 12.80
N ARG A 262 -11.86 0.60 12.73
CA ARG A 262 -11.08 1.79 13.02
C ARG A 262 -11.85 2.79 13.85
N PHE A 263 -11.13 3.48 14.72
CA PHE A 263 -11.57 4.71 15.35
C PHE A 263 -11.13 5.88 14.50
N VAL A 264 -12.09 6.70 14.08
CA VAL A 264 -11.78 7.98 13.44
C VAL A 264 -11.57 9.00 14.55
N TRP A 265 -10.32 9.37 14.77
CA TRP A 265 -9.94 10.39 15.75
C TRP A 265 -9.25 11.56 15.05
N PHE A 266 -10.05 12.42 14.41
CA PHE A 266 -9.57 13.45 13.50
C PHE A 266 -8.37 14.27 14.06
N PRO A 267 -7.29 14.46 13.26
CA PRO A 267 -7.11 14.03 11.86
C PRO A 267 -6.56 12.59 11.72
N ASN A 268 -6.48 11.83 12.80
CA ASN A 268 -5.87 10.51 12.84
C ASN A 268 -6.92 9.41 12.67
N THR A 269 -6.49 8.26 12.19
CA THR A 269 -7.26 7.02 12.22
C THR A 269 -6.45 5.99 12.98
N LEU A 270 -7.09 5.28 13.91
CA LEU A 270 -6.45 4.21 14.69
C LEU A 270 -7.18 2.90 14.42
N LEU A 271 -6.43 1.80 14.30
CA LEU A 271 -7.03 0.47 14.28
C LEU A 271 -7.68 0.19 15.64
N ALA A 272 -8.94 -0.22 15.61
CA ALA A 272 -9.74 -0.51 16.80
C ALA A 272 -9.44 -1.90 17.39
N GLY A 273 -8.73 -2.74 16.65
CA GLY A 273 -8.36 -4.09 17.07
C GLY A 273 -7.45 -4.75 16.05
N LYS A 274 -7.17 -6.04 16.28
CA LYS A 274 -6.42 -6.86 15.33
C LYS A 274 -7.23 -7.03 14.05
N ALA A 275 -6.62 -6.72 12.91
CA ALA A 275 -7.20 -7.03 11.62
C ALA A 275 -7.28 -8.53 11.39
N VAL A 276 -8.27 -8.93 10.60
CA VAL A 276 -8.52 -10.32 10.23
C VAL A 276 -8.66 -10.43 8.72
N GLY A 277 -8.40 -11.61 8.17
CA GLY A 277 -8.47 -11.83 6.74
C GLY A 277 -8.62 -13.31 6.43
N CYS A 278 -9.03 -13.60 5.22
CA CYS A 278 -9.21 -14.97 4.74
C CYS A 278 -8.93 -15.08 3.24
N ALA A 279 -8.71 -16.31 2.78
CA ALA A 279 -8.71 -16.63 1.37
C ALA A 279 -10.13 -16.55 0.79
N GLY A 280 -10.22 -16.27 -0.51
CA GLY A 280 -11.46 -16.26 -1.28
C GLY A 280 -11.55 -15.07 -2.22
N GLY A 281 -12.18 -15.27 -3.37
CA GLY A 281 -12.36 -14.23 -4.37
C GLY A 281 -12.50 -14.78 -5.79
N MET A 282 -12.47 -13.86 -6.75
CA MET A 282 -12.74 -14.18 -8.15
C MET A 282 -11.68 -15.07 -8.82
N ALA A 283 -10.44 -15.13 -8.33
CA ALA A 283 -9.41 -15.99 -8.90
C ALA A 283 -9.83 -17.48 -8.87
N ASP A 284 -10.40 -17.92 -7.75
CA ASP A 284 -10.91 -19.29 -7.61
C ASP A 284 -12.12 -19.56 -8.51
N PHE A 285 -12.95 -18.53 -8.74
CA PHE A 285 -14.08 -18.62 -9.65
C PHE A 285 -13.60 -18.74 -11.11
N TRP A 286 -12.60 -17.96 -11.52
CA TRP A 286 -12.08 -17.98 -12.90
C TRP A 286 -11.48 -19.33 -13.27
N ARG A 287 -10.75 -19.97 -12.36
CA ARG A 287 -10.21 -21.31 -12.58
C ARG A 287 -11.32 -22.35 -12.73
N TRP A 288 -12.35 -22.29 -11.88
CA TRP A 288 -13.52 -23.16 -12.03
C TRP A 288 -14.22 -22.94 -13.36
N LEU A 289 -14.41 -21.68 -13.77
CA LEU A 289 -15.07 -21.36 -15.03
C LEU A 289 -14.27 -21.88 -16.22
N HIS A 290 -12.93 -21.78 -16.18
CA HIS A 290 -12.05 -22.30 -17.22
C HIS A 290 -12.20 -23.83 -17.39
N VAL A 291 -12.25 -24.58 -16.27
CA VAL A 291 -12.53 -26.02 -16.29
C VAL A 291 -13.94 -26.29 -16.82
N ARG A 292 -14.92 -25.47 -16.43
CA ARG A 292 -16.32 -25.64 -16.87
C ARG A 292 -16.49 -25.41 -18.37
N CYS A 293 -15.67 -24.54 -18.95
CA CYS A 293 -15.57 -24.31 -20.39
C CYS A 293 -14.67 -25.33 -21.12
N ASP A 294 -14.41 -26.50 -20.53
CA ASP A 294 -13.57 -27.56 -21.12
C ASP A 294 -12.18 -27.08 -21.56
N HIS A 295 -11.58 -26.14 -20.81
CA HIS A 295 -10.30 -25.49 -21.13
C HIS A 295 -10.30 -24.76 -22.49
N ASN A 296 -11.47 -24.45 -23.06
CA ASN A 296 -11.61 -23.69 -24.29
C ASN A 296 -11.45 -22.19 -24.00
N SER A 297 -10.32 -21.61 -24.39
CA SER A 297 -9.98 -20.22 -24.10
C SER A 297 -10.95 -19.20 -24.73
N TRP A 298 -11.59 -19.50 -25.86
CA TRP A 298 -12.57 -18.57 -26.46
C TRP A 298 -13.87 -18.59 -25.66
N MET A 299 -14.39 -19.78 -25.36
CA MET A 299 -15.60 -19.95 -24.56
C MET A 299 -15.42 -19.34 -23.16
N PHE A 300 -14.28 -19.57 -22.52
CA PHE A 300 -13.93 -18.97 -21.24
C PHE A 300 -14.00 -17.43 -21.27
N LYS A 301 -13.51 -16.78 -22.33
CA LYS A 301 -13.57 -15.31 -22.47
C LYS A 301 -15.01 -14.80 -22.57
N VAL A 302 -15.84 -15.48 -23.36
CA VAL A 302 -17.24 -15.11 -23.54
C VAL A 302 -17.99 -15.32 -22.21
N ALA A 303 -17.74 -16.44 -21.53
CA ALA A 303 -18.32 -16.74 -20.22
C ALA A 303 -17.88 -15.76 -19.12
N ALA A 304 -16.59 -15.40 -19.07
CA ALA A 304 -16.07 -14.42 -18.12
C ALA A 304 -16.72 -13.04 -18.37
N THR A 305 -16.87 -12.64 -19.63
CA THR A 305 -17.57 -11.40 -20.01
C THR A 305 -19.03 -11.45 -19.56
N TYR A 306 -19.72 -12.57 -19.75
CA TYR A 306 -21.08 -12.77 -19.25
C TYR A 306 -21.14 -12.59 -17.72
N VAL A 307 -20.23 -13.22 -16.96
CA VAL A 307 -20.19 -13.10 -15.49
C VAL A 307 -19.91 -11.67 -15.05
N HIS A 308 -19.04 -10.93 -15.73
CA HIS A 308 -18.77 -9.52 -15.44
C HIS A 308 -20.01 -8.63 -15.56
N HIS A 309 -20.94 -8.96 -16.46
CA HIS A 309 -22.17 -8.20 -16.69
C HIS A 309 -23.39 -8.78 -15.97
N LEU A 310 -23.19 -9.77 -15.10
CA LEU A 310 -24.28 -10.40 -14.34
C LEU A 310 -24.95 -9.38 -13.41
N THR A 311 -26.29 -9.34 -13.44
CA THR A 311 -27.10 -8.48 -12.57
C THR A 311 -28.09 -9.30 -11.74
N PRO A 312 -28.55 -8.80 -10.59
CA PRO A 312 -29.58 -9.48 -9.79
C PRO A 312 -30.91 -9.66 -10.55
N ASP A 313 -31.31 -8.63 -11.31
CA ASP A 313 -32.63 -8.53 -11.93
C ASP A 313 -32.72 -9.20 -13.31
N PHE A 314 -31.58 -9.40 -13.98
CA PHE A 314 -31.53 -9.96 -15.33
C PHE A 314 -30.33 -10.90 -15.48
N ALA A 315 -30.64 -12.20 -15.47
CA ALA A 315 -29.68 -13.26 -15.66
C ALA A 315 -30.41 -14.50 -16.22
N GLU A 316 -29.85 -15.09 -17.27
CA GLU A 316 -30.28 -16.33 -17.90
C GLU A 316 -29.11 -17.32 -17.95
N ASP A 317 -29.34 -18.59 -18.25
CA ASP A 317 -28.26 -19.55 -18.44
C ASP A 317 -27.24 -19.04 -19.48
N PHE A 318 -25.95 -19.18 -19.17
CA PHE A 318 -24.91 -18.86 -20.14
C PHE A 318 -24.95 -19.88 -21.27
N THR A 319 -25.14 -19.42 -22.51
CA THR A 319 -25.14 -20.27 -23.70
C THR A 319 -24.15 -19.76 -24.73
N CYS A 320 -23.30 -20.64 -25.22
CA CYS A 320 -22.30 -20.36 -26.25
C CYS A 320 -22.15 -21.59 -27.16
N ASP A 321 -22.51 -21.44 -28.43
CA ASP A 321 -22.67 -22.54 -29.39
C ASP A 321 -23.61 -23.65 -28.87
N SER A 322 -23.08 -24.84 -28.59
CA SER A 322 -23.82 -25.98 -28.04
C SER A 322 -23.58 -26.19 -26.54
N HIS A 323 -22.78 -25.32 -25.92
CA HIS A 323 -22.43 -25.40 -24.50
C HIS A 323 -23.32 -24.47 -23.69
N THR A 324 -23.89 -25.00 -22.60
CA THR A 324 -24.71 -24.24 -21.66
C THR A 324 -24.20 -24.46 -20.24
N ILE A 325 -24.01 -23.36 -19.51
CA ILE A 325 -23.74 -23.37 -18.07
C ILE A 325 -24.95 -22.76 -17.38
N ALA A 326 -25.59 -23.55 -16.52
CA ALA A 326 -26.79 -23.10 -15.80
C ALA A 326 -26.45 -21.90 -14.91
N LEU A 327 -27.34 -20.91 -14.88
CA LEU A 327 -27.19 -19.72 -14.05
C LEU A 327 -27.06 -20.08 -12.57
N ASP A 328 -27.87 -21.04 -12.10
CA ASP A 328 -27.82 -21.48 -10.71
C ASP A 328 -26.47 -22.09 -10.34
N GLU A 329 -25.79 -22.76 -11.28
CA GLU A 329 -24.44 -23.28 -11.10
C GLU A 329 -23.42 -22.13 -10.91
N ILE A 330 -23.53 -21.08 -11.74
CA ILE A 330 -22.70 -19.86 -11.64
C ILE A 330 -22.94 -19.16 -10.29
N ARG A 331 -24.20 -18.98 -9.91
CA ARG A 331 -24.60 -18.33 -8.65
C ARG A 331 -24.11 -19.11 -7.44
N GLU A 332 -24.29 -20.43 -7.43
CA GLU A 332 -23.82 -21.31 -6.37
C GLU A 332 -22.29 -21.19 -6.25
N LYS A 333 -21.56 -21.21 -7.38
CA LYS A 333 -20.11 -21.09 -7.33
C LYS A 333 -19.65 -19.71 -6.86
N LEU A 334 -20.28 -18.63 -7.31
CA LEU A 334 -20.01 -17.27 -6.81
C LEU A 334 -20.23 -17.19 -5.30
N GLY A 335 -21.36 -17.72 -4.80
CA GLY A 335 -21.61 -17.80 -3.36
C GLY A 335 -20.52 -18.55 -2.61
N LYS A 336 -20.10 -19.72 -3.12
CA LYS A 336 -19.03 -20.53 -2.50
C LYS A 336 -17.69 -19.81 -2.40
N VAL A 337 -17.27 -19.07 -3.43
CA VAL A 337 -15.96 -18.38 -3.40
C VAL A 337 -15.94 -17.17 -2.46
N PHE A 338 -17.11 -16.61 -2.14
CA PHE A 338 -17.24 -15.48 -1.20
C PHE A 338 -17.81 -15.87 0.17
N GLU A 339 -18.15 -17.13 0.41
CA GLU A 339 -18.78 -17.57 1.67
C GLU A 339 -17.90 -17.29 2.89
N ALA A 340 -16.61 -17.65 2.84
CA ALA A 340 -15.68 -17.39 3.94
C ALA A 340 -15.47 -15.87 4.19
N PRO A 341 -15.21 -15.04 3.15
CA PRO A 341 -15.22 -13.58 3.27
C PRO A 341 -16.49 -13.01 3.95
N LEU A 342 -17.68 -13.38 3.46
CA LEU A 342 -18.95 -12.89 3.98
C LEU A 342 -19.19 -13.34 5.43
N ALA A 343 -18.97 -14.62 5.73
CA ALA A 343 -19.12 -15.15 7.08
C ALA A 343 -18.18 -14.46 8.08
N LEU A 344 -16.96 -14.12 7.66
CA LEU A 344 -16.02 -13.37 8.49
C LEU A 344 -16.52 -11.94 8.75
N ILE A 345 -17.01 -11.23 7.72
CA ILE A 345 -17.61 -9.90 7.89
C ILE A 345 -18.78 -9.95 8.87
N GLU A 346 -19.70 -10.90 8.71
CA GLU A 346 -20.89 -11.03 9.57
C GLU A 346 -20.53 -11.32 11.01
N THR A 347 -19.60 -12.26 11.22
CA THR A 347 -19.10 -12.62 12.55
C THR A 347 -18.49 -11.41 13.23
N MET A 348 -17.70 -10.63 12.49
CA MET A 348 -17.05 -9.45 13.05
C MET A 348 -18.05 -8.33 13.34
N ILE A 349 -19.02 -8.06 12.45
CA ILE A 349 -20.11 -7.10 12.71
C ILE A 349 -20.83 -7.42 14.02
N LYS A 350 -21.17 -8.69 14.24
CA LYS A 350 -21.85 -9.17 15.46
C LYS A 350 -21.03 -8.96 16.74
N ASN A 351 -19.70 -8.86 16.62
CA ASN A 351 -18.79 -8.63 17.74
C ASN A 351 -18.56 -7.16 18.07
N HIS A 352 -19.07 -6.23 17.27
CA HIS A 352 -18.96 -4.79 17.53
C HIS A 352 -20.24 -4.24 18.14
N ARG A 353 -20.09 -3.37 19.14
CA ARG A 353 -21.22 -2.75 19.85
C ARG A 353 -21.89 -1.63 19.06
N ARG A 354 -21.13 -0.93 18.22
CA ARG A 354 -21.59 0.24 17.48
C ARG A 354 -20.71 0.49 16.26
N LEU A 355 -21.31 0.37 15.09
CA LEU A 355 -20.73 0.72 13.80
C LEU A 355 -21.53 1.87 13.20
N ILE A 356 -20.83 2.90 12.74
CA ILE A 356 -21.49 4.05 12.07
C ILE A 356 -21.45 3.93 10.54
N GLU A 357 -20.44 3.23 10.04
CA GLU A 357 -20.18 3.04 8.62
C GLU A 357 -19.43 1.73 8.43
N PHE A 358 -19.79 1.00 7.39
CA PHE A 358 -19.08 -0.17 6.91
C PHE A 358 -18.74 0.03 5.43
N THR A 359 -17.46 0.24 5.16
CA THR A 359 -16.97 0.47 3.80
C THR A 359 -16.50 -0.83 3.17
N VAL A 360 -16.91 -1.08 1.93
CA VAL A 360 -16.47 -2.21 1.09
C VAL A 360 -15.66 -1.68 -0.09
N SER A 361 -14.45 -2.21 -0.22
CA SER A 361 -13.49 -1.97 -1.29
C SER A 361 -13.22 -3.26 -2.06
N GLY A 362 -12.53 -3.14 -3.19
CA GLY A 362 -12.14 -4.26 -4.02
C GLY A 362 -12.88 -4.30 -5.34
N GLU A 363 -12.23 -4.84 -6.38
CA GLU A 363 -12.73 -4.76 -7.76
C GLU A 363 -14.05 -5.52 -7.95
N ALA A 364 -14.16 -6.73 -7.40
CA ALA A 364 -15.34 -7.57 -7.57
C ALA A 364 -16.63 -6.96 -6.99
N PRO A 365 -16.71 -6.57 -5.69
CA PRO A 365 -17.94 -5.99 -5.14
C PRO A 365 -18.23 -4.57 -5.62
N THR A 366 -17.28 -3.87 -6.24
CA THR A 366 -17.49 -2.49 -6.72
C THR A 366 -17.84 -2.40 -8.20
N SER A 367 -17.41 -3.37 -9.02
CA SER A 367 -17.64 -3.38 -10.47
C SER A 367 -18.69 -4.37 -10.96
N ASN A 368 -19.02 -5.42 -10.19
CA ASN A 368 -20.01 -6.42 -10.57
C ASN A 368 -21.32 -6.21 -9.78
N ALA A 369 -22.42 -5.95 -10.49
CA ALA A 369 -23.70 -5.61 -9.85
C ALA A 369 -24.28 -6.76 -9.02
N TYR A 370 -24.16 -8.01 -9.49
CA TYR A 370 -24.61 -9.19 -8.77
C TYR A 370 -23.80 -9.42 -7.48
N ILE A 371 -22.46 -9.35 -7.56
CA ILE A 371 -21.59 -9.52 -6.38
C ILE A 371 -21.83 -8.39 -5.37
N ARG A 372 -21.98 -7.14 -5.85
CA ARG A 372 -22.30 -5.99 -4.99
C ARG A 372 -23.60 -6.22 -4.21
N ASP A 373 -24.65 -6.67 -4.86
CA ASP A 373 -25.95 -6.95 -4.25
C ASP A 373 -25.88 -8.06 -3.19
N MET A 374 -25.16 -9.14 -3.51
CA MET A 374 -24.90 -10.23 -2.56
C MET A 374 -24.20 -9.72 -1.29
N PHE A 375 -23.15 -8.90 -1.44
CA PHE A 375 -22.45 -8.28 -0.30
C PHE A 375 -23.37 -7.32 0.46
N ALA A 376 -24.09 -6.44 -0.23
CA ALA A 376 -24.97 -5.45 0.38
C ALA A 376 -26.06 -6.12 1.23
N THR A 377 -26.67 -7.19 0.71
CA THR A 377 -27.72 -7.94 1.41
C THR A 377 -27.18 -8.65 2.65
N ARG A 378 -26.08 -9.42 2.53
CA ARG A 378 -25.50 -10.17 3.66
C ARG A 378 -25.00 -9.23 4.77
N ILE A 379 -24.33 -8.13 4.41
CA ILE A 379 -23.86 -7.11 5.37
C ILE A 379 -25.06 -6.40 6.03
N GLY A 380 -26.06 -5.97 5.26
CA GLY A 380 -27.25 -5.31 5.78
C GLY A 380 -28.05 -6.18 6.76
N ASN A 381 -28.17 -7.48 6.45
CA ASN A 381 -28.80 -8.44 7.35
C ASN A 381 -28.01 -8.59 8.64
N ALA A 382 -26.68 -8.74 8.59
CA ALA A 382 -25.85 -8.85 9.79
C ALA A 382 -25.88 -7.59 10.66
N LEU A 383 -25.90 -6.40 10.05
CA LEU A 383 -26.06 -5.14 10.78
C LEU A 383 -27.42 -5.08 11.48
N THR A 384 -28.49 -5.49 10.79
CA THR A 384 -29.84 -5.54 11.38
C THR A 384 -29.91 -6.54 12.54
N GLU A 385 -29.38 -7.75 12.36
CA GLU A 385 -29.31 -8.79 13.40
C GLU A 385 -28.48 -8.34 14.61
N ALA A 386 -27.42 -7.58 14.39
CA ALA A 386 -26.56 -7.02 15.45
C ALA A 386 -27.17 -5.77 16.12
N GLY A 387 -28.37 -5.34 15.72
CA GLY A 387 -29.05 -4.17 16.30
C GLY A 387 -28.47 -2.82 15.85
N MET A 388 -27.82 -2.77 14.68
CA MET A 388 -27.22 -1.57 14.08
C MET A 388 -27.79 -1.27 12.68
N PRO A 389 -29.11 -1.24 12.47
CA PRO A 389 -29.71 -1.03 11.13
C PRO A 389 -29.42 0.36 10.54
N GLU A 390 -29.02 1.33 11.36
CA GLU A 390 -28.66 2.68 10.94
C GLU A 390 -27.23 2.83 10.40
N CYS A 391 -26.38 1.79 10.56
CA CYS A 391 -25.02 1.79 10.04
C CYS A 391 -25.03 1.89 8.51
N GLN A 392 -24.31 2.86 7.95
CA GLN A 392 -24.25 3.04 6.50
C GLN A 392 -23.33 2.00 5.86
N VAL A 393 -23.81 1.30 4.83
CA VAL A 393 -22.96 0.43 4.01
C VAL A 393 -22.54 1.20 2.77
N VAL A 394 -21.23 1.43 2.61
CA VAL A 394 -20.66 2.25 1.55
C VAL A 394 -19.79 1.37 0.65
N PHE A 395 -20.12 1.29 -0.63
CA PHE A 395 -19.25 0.69 -1.63
C PHE A 395 -18.43 1.79 -2.30
N ILE A 396 -17.10 1.66 -2.27
CA ILE A 396 -16.24 2.59 -3.00
C ILE A 396 -16.56 2.48 -4.49
N LYS A 397 -16.60 3.61 -5.21
CA LYS A 397 -16.79 3.59 -6.66
C LYS A 397 -15.70 2.78 -7.33
N ALA A 398 -16.03 2.01 -8.37
CA ALA A 398 -15.07 1.17 -9.08
C ALA A 398 -13.83 1.95 -9.58
N GLU A 399 -14.05 3.15 -10.11
CA GLU A 399 -12.99 4.06 -10.57
C GLU A 399 -12.01 4.44 -9.45
N ASP A 400 -12.52 4.73 -8.26
CA ASP A 400 -11.73 5.11 -7.09
C ASP A 400 -11.06 3.90 -6.45
N ALA A 401 -11.78 2.80 -6.26
CA ALA A 401 -11.29 1.57 -5.61
C ALA A 401 -10.06 0.99 -6.31
N SER A 402 -9.99 1.12 -7.64
CA SER A 402 -8.91 0.57 -8.44
C SER A 402 -7.51 1.14 -8.14
N LEU A 403 -7.45 2.40 -7.69
CA LEU A 403 -6.21 3.17 -7.52
C LEU A 403 -6.10 3.85 -6.16
N ALA A 404 -7.12 3.79 -5.31
CA ALA A 404 -7.16 4.48 -4.02
C ALA A 404 -5.98 4.10 -3.12
N VAL A 405 -5.63 2.81 -3.06
CA VAL A 405 -4.49 2.32 -2.26
C VAL A 405 -3.18 2.96 -2.72
N SER A 406 -2.82 2.84 -4.00
CA SER A 406 -1.54 3.36 -4.50
C SER A 406 -1.48 4.89 -4.44
N LYS A 407 -2.60 5.58 -4.71
CA LYS A 407 -2.67 7.03 -4.59
C LYS A 407 -2.58 7.50 -3.15
N GLY A 408 -3.23 6.81 -2.22
CA GLY A 408 -3.10 7.03 -0.78
C GLY A 408 -1.67 6.84 -0.30
N ALA A 409 -1.02 5.77 -0.75
CA ALA A 409 0.38 5.45 -0.45
C ALA A 409 1.37 6.52 -0.98
N ALA A 410 1.02 7.18 -2.09
CA ALA A 410 1.83 8.23 -2.70
C ALA A 410 1.61 9.62 -2.08
N ILE A 411 0.74 9.75 -1.07
CA ILE A 411 0.57 11.02 -0.35
C ILE A 411 1.83 11.25 0.51
N PRO A 412 2.55 12.37 0.34
CA PRO A 412 3.73 12.63 1.14
C PRO A 412 3.32 12.92 2.60
N TYR A 413 4.03 12.32 3.54
CA TYR A 413 3.90 12.59 4.97
C TYR A 413 5.06 13.49 5.42
N ASP A 414 4.75 14.70 5.87
CA ASP A 414 5.77 15.68 6.31
C ASP A 414 6.26 15.43 7.76
N GLU A 415 5.51 14.65 8.56
CA GLU A 415 5.79 14.37 9.97
C GLU A 415 5.59 12.89 10.32
N ASP A 416 6.43 12.34 11.21
CA ASP A 416 6.23 11.00 11.78
C ASP A 416 4.96 10.98 12.64
N PRO A 417 3.90 10.24 12.24
CA PRO A 417 2.63 10.23 12.94
C PRO A 417 2.74 9.67 14.37
N ARG A 418 3.78 8.90 14.68
CA ARG A 418 4.04 8.37 16.03
C ARG A 418 4.29 9.48 17.03
N LEU A 419 4.97 10.56 16.63
CA LEU A 419 5.25 11.70 17.52
C LEU A 419 3.93 12.34 18.02
N ARG A 420 2.98 12.54 17.11
CA ARG A 420 1.64 13.05 17.45
C ARG A 420 0.81 12.06 18.23
N PHE A 421 0.93 10.76 17.94
CA PHE A 421 0.25 9.70 18.68
C PHE A 421 0.68 9.68 20.15
N TRP A 422 1.99 9.69 20.42
CA TRP A 422 2.52 9.69 21.78
C TRP A 422 2.15 10.95 22.56
N GLU A 423 2.23 12.12 21.91
CA GLU A 423 1.85 13.39 22.55
C GLU A 423 0.37 13.39 22.93
N ARG A 424 -0.50 12.92 22.04
CA ARG A 424 -1.96 12.99 22.25
C ARG A 424 -2.50 11.89 23.14
N CYS A 425 -2.05 10.65 22.98
CA CYS A 425 -2.57 9.50 23.74
C CYS A 425 -1.96 9.42 25.14
N PHE A 426 -0.70 9.84 25.29
CA PHE A 426 0.06 9.66 26.53
C PHE A 426 0.60 10.95 27.11
N GLY A 427 0.45 12.09 26.43
CA GLY A 427 1.04 13.36 26.87
C GLY A 427 2.56 13.43 26.66
N ILE A 428 3.14 12.52 25.86
CA ILE A 428 4.59 12.38 25.69
C ILE A 428 5.02 13.09 24.41
N ARG A 429 5.76 14.20 24.55
CA ARG A 429 6.45 14.81 23.41
C ARG A 429 7.76 14.08 23.16
N LEU A 430 7.87 13.50 21.97
CA LEU A 430 9.11 12.90 21.49
C LEU A 430 9.86 13.94 20.65
N HIS A 431 11.12 14.20 20.98
CA HIS A 431 12.01 15.06 20.20
C HIS A 431 12.98 14.17 19.42
N MET A 432 12.94 14.28 18.09
CA MET A 432 13.96 13.66 17.23
C MET A 432 15.20 14.55 17.25
N CYS A 433 16.32 14.06 17.77
CA CYS A 433 17.61 14.71 17.52
C CYS A 433 18.03 14.42 16.07
N SER A 434 17.99 15.42 15.20
CA SER A 434 18.54 15.33 13.86
C SER A 434 20.08 15.26 13.91
N GLU A 435 20.68 14.37 13.12
CA GLU A 435 22.12 14.06 13.09
C GLU A 435 23.07 15.19 12.65
N GLN A 436 22.64 16.44 12.57
CA GLN A 436 23.51 17.54 12.13
C GLN A 436 23.32 18.78 13.01
N GLY A 437 24.35 19.11 13.80
CA GLY A 437 24.49 20.39 14.48
C GLY A 437 25.00 20.29 15.92
N ASP A 438 26.33 20.34 16.07
CA ASP A 438 27.09 20.78 17.25
C ASP A 438 26.42 20.67 18.63
N CYS A 439 26.52 19.49 19.27
CA CYS A 439 26.57 19.43 20.73
C CYS A 439 28.01 19.70 21.20
N ALA A 440 28.40 20.98 21.13
CA ALA A 440 29.52 21.47 21.92
C ALA A 440 29.11 21.47 23.40
N THR A 441 29.96 20.86 24.23
CA THR A 441 30.01 20.98 25.70
C THR A 441 28.89 20.30 26.51
N THR A 442 29.01 18.99 26.75
CA THR A 442 29.30 18.38 28.06
C THR A 442 29.02 16.86 28.05
N GLY A 443 30.07 16.06 28.16
CA GLY A 443 29.99 14.64 28.54
C GLY A 443 29.89 13.62 27.39
N PRO A 444 30.43 12.40 27.59
CA PRO A 444 30.47 11.38 26.55
C PRO A 444 29.06 10.89 26.23
N CYS A 445 28.68 11.04 24.96
CA CYS A 445 27.49 10.44 24.38
C CYS A 445 27.65 8.91 24.39
N LYS A 446 27.27 8.28 25.50
CA LYS A 446 27.01 6.84 25.53
C LYS A 446 25.65 6.65 24.86
N ARG A 447 25.61 5.82 23.82
CA ARG A 447 24.38 5.31 23.21
C ARG A 447 23.58 4.54 24.25
N GLU A 448 22.77 5.25 25.01
CA GLU A 448 21.59 4.75 25.70
C GLU A 448 20.47 5.72 25.35
N GLU A 449 19.42 5.21 24.69
CA GLU A 449 18.24 5.96 24.29
C GLU A 449 17.62 6.63 25.52
N THR A 450 18.01 7.88 25.78
CA THR A 450 17.54 8.61 26.95
C THR A 450 16.28 9.38 26.54
N TYR A 451 15.12 8.77 26.78
CA TYR A 451 13.81 9.40 26.59
C TYR A 451 13.47 10.30 27.79
N VAL A 452 13.28 11.60 27.56
CA VAL A 452 12.83 12.54 28.60
C VAL A 452 11.33 12.80 28.42
N ALA A 453 10.50 12.22 29.29
CA ALA A 453 9.06 12.46 29.32
C ALA A 453 8.71 13.65 30.23
N GLN A 454 8.03 14.67 29.70
CA GLN A 454 7.34 15.69 30.51
C GLN A 454 5.85 15.37 30.60
N LEU A 455 5.42 14.72 31.69
CA LEU A 455 4.01 14.46 31.95
C LEU A 455 3.28 15.75 32.38
N LYS A 456 2.46 16.32 31.51
CA LYS A 456 1.52 17.40 31.88
C LYS A 456 0.25 16.82 32.51
N GLY A 457 0.26 16.66 33.83
CA GLY A 457 -0.88 16.86 34.73
C GLY A 457 -2.29 16.41 34.30
N ARG A 458 -2.47 15.20 33.78
CA ARG A 458 -3.81 14.58 33.63
C ARG A 458 -3.88 13.29 34.45
N LYS A 459 -5.00 13.14 35.18
CA LYS A 459 -5.26 12.05 36.13
C LYS A 459 -5.05 10.69 35.47
N SER A 460 -4.38 9.83 36.24
CA SER A 460 -3.91 8.49 35.93
C SER A 460 -4.91 7.62 35.16
N TRP A 461 -4.53 7.22 33.94
CA TRP A 461 -4.89 5.91 33.41
C TRP A 461 -3.82 4.94 33.93
N LYS A 462 -4.20 3.93 34.72
CA LYS A 462 -3.28 2.86 35.10
C LYS A 462 -2.93 2.09 33.83
N LEU A 463 -1.74 2.32 33.27
CA LEU A 463 -1.14 1.46 32.25
C LEU A 463 -0.97 0.07 32.85
N ALA A 464 -1.90 -0.84 32.55
CA ALA A 464 -1.67 -2.27 32.72
C ALA A 464 -0.95 -2.77 31.46
N ASN A 465 0.34 -3.11 31.60
CA ASN A 465 1.08 -4.11 30.81
C ASN A 465 0.80 -4.25 29.29
N TRP A 466 1.05 -3.20 28.49
CA TRP A 466 1.08 -3.30 27.01
C TRP A 466 2.43 -2.90 26.39
N VAL A 467 3.51 -2.90 27.17
CA VAL A 467 4.84 -2.55 26.67
C VAL A 467 5.77 -3.75 26.83
N HIS A 468 5.80 -4.62 25.82
CA HIS A 468 7.02 -5.37 25.50
C HIS A 468 7.70 -4.64 24.33
N LEU A 469 8.62 -3.74 24.66
CA LEU A 469 9.61 -3.26 23.70
C LEU A 469 10.65 -4.37 23.50
N PRO A 470 11.02 -4.72 22.26
CA PRO A 470 12.09 -5.68 22.05
C PRO A 470 13.42 -5.08 22.47
N THR A 471 13.98 -5.57 23.57
CA THR A 471 15.38 -5.33 23.92
C THR A 471 16.26 -6.24 23.06
N ASN A 472 17.02 -5.65 22.14
CA ASN A 472 18.15 -6.35 21.52
C ASN A 472 19.25 -6.52 22.58
N GLY A 473 19.66 -7.75 22.86
CA GLY A 473 20.92 -8.01 23.55
C GLY A 473 20.91 -9.23 24.46
N SER A 474 21.55 -10.29 23.99
CA SER A 474 22.11 -11.40 24.76
C SER A 474 22.71 -11.00 26.11
N ASN A 475 22.24 -11.62 27.20
CA ASN A 475 23.07 -12.40 28.13
C ASN A 475 22.20 -12.97 29.26
N GLY A 476 22.46 -14.23 29.59
CA GLY A 476 21.66 -14.99 30.54
C GLY A 476 21.72 -14.46 31.96
N HIS A 477 20.59 -14.56 32.66
CA HIS A 477 20.52 -15.12 34.00
C HIS A 477 19.08 -15.51 34.32
N SER A 478 18.92 -16.67 34.96
CA SER A 478 17.66 -17.20 35.43
C SER A 478 17.03 -16.32 36.50
N THR A 479 15.71 -16.17 36.49
CA THR A 479 14.92 -16.20 37.72
C THR A 479 13.51 -16.71 37.47
N LYS A 480 13.09 -17.57 38.40
CA LYS A 480 11.80 -18.22 38.60
C LYS A 480 10.66 -17.22 38.82
N GLY A 481 9.46 -17.63 38.39
CA GLY A 481 8.30 -17.73 39.29
C GLY A 481 7.22 -16.63 39.23
N LEU A 482 5.98 -17.12 39.31
CA LEU A 482 4.68 -16.46 39.58
C LEU A 482 4.03 -15.83 38.33
N GLY A 483 2.78 -16.12 37.96
CA GLY A 483 1.66 -16.69 38.71
C GLY A 483 0.47 -15.72 38.63
N LEU A 484 -0.57 -16.14 37.91
CA LEU A 484 -1.81 -15.45 37.48
C LEU A 484 -1.75 -14.73 36.13
#